data_AF-A0AAW8KUL3-F1
#
_entry.id   AF-A0AAW8KUL3-F1
#
_cell.length_a   1.000
_cell.length_b   1.000
_cell.length_c   1.000
_cell.angle_alpha   90.00
_cell.angle_beta   90.00
_cell.angle_gamma   90.00
#
_symmetry.space_group_name_H-M   'P 1'
#
loop_
_entity.id
_entity.type
_entity.pdbx_description
1 polymer ?
#
loop_
_entity_poly.entity_id
_entity_poly.type
_entity_poly.pdbx_seq_one_letter_code
_entity_poly.pdbx_strand_id
1 'polypeptide(L)'
;WCDASDRNFQKQFNALETTQRQILHSILQTSTFAQDKKVQNYEQFVKAFPATRYGAWREDIQRYREQKLSLSSSKLVRFQPTSGSSEQIKFIPYTKLFLDELDHAIAPWMASLYRKCPQLSSGTHYWSVSWLPESQREVLKDKNLNDDSALLGVGKRILSKFTQAVPSNVAFAANADDALFATICYLVANRNLAMISVWSPTFALQLLERL
;
A
#
# COMPACT_ATOMS: atom_id res chain seq x y z
N TRP A 1 -14.12 0.78 -12.99
CA TRP A 1 -13.88 1.07 -11.57
C TRP A 1 -13.14 2.39 -11.38
N CYS A 2 -11.96 2.57 -11.99
CA CYS A 2 -11.20 3.83 -11.92
C CYS A 2 -12.04 5.06 -12.33
N ASP A 3 -12.80 4.99 -13.42
CA ASP A 3 -13.66 6.12 -13.85
C ASP A 3 -14.79 6.45 -12.88
N ALA A 4 -15.35 5.44 -12.22
CA ALA A 4 -16.38 5.66 -11.21
C ALA A 4 -15.79 6.36 -9.97
N SER A 5 -14.60 5.93 -9.56
CA SER A 5 -13.87 6.56 -8.45
C SER A 5 -13.42 7.98 -8.78
N ASP A 6 -12.97 8.24 -10.01
CA ASP A 6 -12.59 9.59 -10.46
C ASP A 6 -13.80 10.52 -10.50
N ARG A 7 -14.95 10.07 -11.02
CA ARG A 7 -16.19 10.84 -10.95
C ARG A 7 -16.61 11.15 -9.52
N ASN A 8 -16.47 10.19 -8.60
CA ASN A 8 -16.79 10.41 -7.19
C ASN A 8 -15.84 11.44 -6.57
N PHE A 9 -14.53 11.31 -6.84
CA PHE A 9 -13.51 12.27 -6.41
C PHE A 9 -13.83 13.68 -6.90
N GLN A 10 -14.13 13.87 -8.20
CA GLN A 10 -14.47 15.18 -8.75
C GLN A 10 -15.73 15.79 -8.09
N LYS A 11 -16.75 14.97 -7.79
CA LYS A 11 -17.97 15.43 -7.11
C LYS A 11 -17.72 15.89 -5.67
N GLN A 12 -16.82 15.21 -4.96
CA GLN A 12 -16.55 15.47 -3.54
C GLN A 12 -15.31 16.35 -3.30
N PHE A 13 -14.60 16.75 -4.35
CA PHE A 13 -13.33 17.48 -4.26
C PHE A 13 -13.42 18.75 -3.40
N ASN A 14 -14.53 19.48 -3.49
CA ASN A 14 -14.76 20.71 -2.72
C ASN A 14 -15.44 20.46 -1.35
N ALA A 15 -15.76 19.21 -1.00
CA ALA A 15 -16.43 18.82 0.24
C ALA A 15 -15.48 18.10 1.21
N LEU A 16 -14.25 18.64 1.36
CA LEU A 16 -13.17 17.97 2.10
C LEU A 16 -13.55 17.67 3.56
N GLU A 17 -14.07 18.65 4.29
CA GLU A 17 -14.43 18.46 5.70
C GLU A 17 -15.50 17.38 5.87
N THR A 18 -16.58 17.46 5.09
CA THR A 18 -17.66 16.46 5.12
C THR A 18 -17.12 15.06 4.83
N THR A 19 -16.24 14.93 3.84
CA THR A 19 -15.63 13.66 3.45
C THR A 19 -14.74 13.11 4.57
N GLN A 20 -13.86 13.93 5.15
CA GLN A 20 -12.98 13.51 6.25
C GLN A 20 -13.77 13.12 7.51
N ARG A 21 -14.88 13.81 7.81
CA ARG A 21 -15.79 13.44 8.91
C ARG A 21 -16.46 12.10 8.68
N GLN A 22 -16.87 11.79 7.45
CA GLN A 22 -17.47 10.49 7.09
C GLN A 22 -16.45 9.34 7.18
N ILE A 23 -15.22 9.56 6.71
CA ILE A 23 -14.12 8.59 6.84
C ILE A 23 -13.81 8.33 8.31
N LEU A 24 -13.65 9.40 9.11
CA LEU A 24 -13.41 9.27 10.55
C LEU A 24 -14.56 8.53 11.24
N HIS A 25 -15.81 8.84 10.92
CA HIS A 25 -16.96 8.14 11.49
C HIS A 25 -16.89 6.62 11.24
N SER A 26 -16.53 6.21 10.02
CA SER A 26 -16.34 4.80 9.67
C SER A 26 -15.19 4.15 10.44
N ILE A 27 -14.09 4.88 10.65
CA ILE A 27 -12.95 4.42 11.48
C ILE A 27 -13.38 4.25 12.94
N LEU A 28 -14.08 5.23 13.52
CA LEU A 28 -14.55 5.19 14.91
C LEU A 28 -15.52 4.03 15.15
N GLN A 29 -16.40 3.74 14.19
CA GLN A 29 -17.31 2.60 14.25
C GLN A 29 -16.60 1.25 14.29
N THR A 30 -15.37 1.15 13.76
CA THR A 30 -14.62 -0.11 13.74
C THR A 30 -13.51 -0.19 14.78
N SER A 31 -13.12 0.92 15.42
CA SER A 31 -12.04 0.98 16.41
C SER A 31 -12.52 0.49 17.79
N THR A 32 -11.88 -0.56 18.31
CA THR A 32 -12.20 -1.09 19.65
C THR A 32 -12.06 -0.01 20.73
N PHE A 33 -10.97 0.76 20.71
CA PHE A 33 -10.75 1.82 21.70
C PHE A 33 -11.75 2.97 21.59
N ALA A 34 -12.19 3.31 20.37
CA ALA A 34 -13.21 4.35 20.20
C ALA A 34 -14.56 3.87 20.74
N GLN A 35 -14.92 2.61 20.49
CA GLN A 35 -16.13 1.99 21.03
C GLN A 35 -16.11 1.94 22.56
N ASP A 36 -15.00 1.50 23.17
CA ASP A 36 -14.83 1.44 24.63
C ASP A 36 -14.98 2.82 25.28
N LYS A 37 -14.42 3.86 24.66
CA LYS A 37 -14.53 5.25 25.10
C LYS A 37 -15.83 5.94 24.66
N LYS A 38 -16.71 5.26 23.92
CA LYS A 38 -17.96 5.79 23.34
C LYS A 38 -17.75 7.07 22.49
N VAL A 39 -16.66 7.11 21.73
CA VAL A 39 -16.32 8.22 20.83
C VAL A 39 -16.98 8.00 19.47
N GLN A 40 -17.79 8.95 19.01
CA GLN A 40 -18.64 8.81 17.82
C GLN A 40 -18.39 9.87 16.73
N ASN A 41 -17.73 10.97 17.09
CA ASN A 41 -17.48 12.09 16.19
C ASN A 41 -16.10 12.73 16.41
N TYR A 42 -15.75 13.66 15.53
CA TYR A 42 -14.47 14.35 15.54
C TYR A 42 -14.22 15.12 16.84
N GLU A 43 -15.22 15.84 17.33
CA GLU A 43 -15.11 16.69 18.52
C GLU A 43 -14.81 15.88 19.79
N GLN A 44 -15.34 14.66 19.87
CA GLN A 44 -15.01 13.70 20.93
C GLN A 44 -13.65 13.04 20.69
N PHE A 45 -13.33 12.71 19.43
CA PHE A 45 -12.07 12.07 19.06
C PHE A 45 -10.86 12.89 19.47
N VAL A 46 -10.84 14.19 19.15
CA VAL A 46 -9.71 15.08 19.48
C VAL A 46 -9.51 15.26 20.98
N LYS A 47 -10.56 15.11 21.79
CA LYS A 47 -10.49 15.16 23.26
C LYS A 47 -10.01 13.83 23.85
N ALA A 48 -10.39 12.71 23.25
CA ALA A 48 -10.16 11.37 23.79
C ALA A 48 -8.83 10.74 23.35
N PHE A 49 -8.27 11.18 22.21
CA PHE A 49 -7.07 10.62 21.58
C PHE A 49 -6.06 11.73 21.25
N PRO A 50 -5.04 11.95 22.09
CA PRO A 50 -3.97 12.89 21.77
C PRO A 50 -3.11 12.38 20.61
N ALA A 51 -2.39 13.28 19.96
CA ALA A 51 -1.37 12.91 18.99
C ALA A 51 -0.27 12.09 19.67
N THR A 52 0.04 10.91 19.12
CA THR A 52 0.98 9.95 19.70
C THR A 52 2.00 9.46 18.67
N ARG A 53 3.01 8.72 19.12
CA ARG A 53 4.00 8.05 18.26
C ARG A 53 3.81 6.53 18.36
N TYR A 54 4.42 5.79 17.42
CA TYR A 54 4.38 4.32 17.39
C TYR A 54 4.72 3.67 18.74
N GLY A 55 5.64 4.25 19.52
CA GLY A 55 6.00 3.76 20.86
C GLY A 55 4.80 3.61 21.79
N ALA A 56 3.80 4.49 21.71
CA ALA A 56 2.59 4.43 22.54
C ALA A 56 1.67 3.24 22.20
N TRP A 57 1.80 2.68 20.99
CA TRP A 57 0.94 1.61 20.49
C TRP A 57 1.67 0.27 20.35
N ARG A 58 2.98 0.24 20.63
CA ARG A 58 3.84 -0.91 20.34
C ARG A 58 3.35 -2.18 21.04
N GLU A 59 3.00 -2.08 22.32
CA GLU A 59 2.53 -3.21 23.12
C GLU A 59 1.16 -3.72 22.64
N ASP A 60 0.23 -2.81 22.35
CA ASP A 60 -1.09 -3.16 21.83
C ASP A 60 -1.02 -3.80 20.44
N ILE A 61 -0.14 -3.29 19.56
CA ILE A 61 0.15 -3.89 18.26
C ILE A 61 0.73 -5.30 18.44
N GLN A 62 1.65 -5.48 19.40
CA GLN A 62 2.23 -6.79 19.68
C GLN A 62 1.16 -7.77 20.19
N ARG A 63 0.32 -7.34 21.13
CA ARG A 63 -0.83 -8.14 21.60
C ARG A 63 -1.80 -8.47 20.48
N TYR A 64 -1.99 -7.55 19.52
CA TYR A 64 -2.81 -7.81 18.34
C TYR A 64 -2.20 -8.87 17.43
N ARG A 65 -0.88 -8.83 17.21
CA ARG A 65 -0.15 -9.87 16.47
C ARG A 65 -0.27 -11.24 17.13
N GLU A 66 -0.22 -11.28 18.45
CA GLU A 66 -0.38 -12.48 19.27
C GLU A 66 -1.85 -12.93 19.43
N GLN A 67 -2.80 -12.24 18.78
CA GLN A 67 -4.25 -12.50 18.87
C GLN A 67 -4.82 -12.38 20.29
N LYS A 68 -4.14 -11.64 21.19
CA LYS A 68 -4.56 -11.38 22.58
C LYS A 68 -5.36 -10.09 22.73
N LEU A 69 -5.48 -9.31 21.67
CA LEU A 69 -6.19 -8.05 21.59
C LEU A 69 -6.71 -7.88 20.16
N SER A 70 -7.88 -7.26 19.99
CA SER A 70 -8.32 -6.79 18.67
C SER A 70 -8.40 -5.27 18.68
N LEU A 71 -7.65 -4.60 17.80
CA LEU A 71 -7.65 -3.14 17.68
C LEU A 71 -8.81 -2.61 16.84
N SER A 72 -9.38 -3.46 15.99
CA SER A 72 -10.48 -3.09 15.11
C SER A 72 -11.35 -4.30 14.79
N SER A 73 -12.66 -4.08 14.67
CA SER A 73 -13.60 -5.06 14.13
C SER A 73 -13.47 -5.26 12.62
N SER A 74 -12.78 -4.36 11.90
CA SER A 74 -12.43 -4.59 10.51
C SER A 74 -11.39 -5.70 10.41
N LYS A 75 -11.65 -6.71 9.56
CA LYS A 75 -10.76 -7.85 9.33
C LYS A 75 -9.30 -7.40 9.13
N LEU A 76 -8.40 -7.88 9.99
CA LEU A 76 -6.96 -7.78 9.77
C LEU A 76 -6.58 -8.61 8.55
N VAL A 77 -5.89 -7.99 7.59
CA VAL A 77 -5.41 -8.66 6.38
C VAL A 77 -3.94 -9.04 6.53
N ARG A 78 -3.12 -8.12 7.04
CA ARG A 78 -1.69 -8.32 7.29
C ARG A 78 -1.13 -7.26 8.22
N PHE A 79 0.08 -7.45 8.70
CA PHE A 79 0.92 -6.34 9.16
C PHE A 79 1.85 -5.89 8.01
N GLN A 80 2.12 -4.60 7.91
CA GLN A 80 3.13 -4.06 7.01
C GLN A 80 4.37 -3.70 7.85
N PRO A 81 5.52 -4.37 7.65
CA PRO A 81 6.77 -3.93 8.24
C PRO A 81 7.22 -2.61 7.62
N THR A 82 7.71 -1.69 8.44
CA THR A 82 8.32 -0.43 8.03
C THR A 82 9.59 -0.22 8.85
N SER A 83 10.70 0.08 8.21
CA SER A 83 11.95 0.42 8.90
C SER A 83 11.92 1.83 9.48
N GLY A 84 11.36 2.81 8.77
CA GLY A 84 11.43 4.22 9.20
C GLY A 84 12.87 4.67 9.49
N SER A 85 13.05 5.74 10.27
CA SER A 85 14.38 6.24 10.68
C SER A 85 14.94 5.57 11.95
N SER A 86 14.35 4.48 12.42
CA SER A 86 14.77 3.76 13.63
C SER A 86 15.21 2.35 13.27
N GLU A 87 16.26 1.83 13.92
CA GLU A 87 16.76 0.47 13.63
C GLU A 87 15.74 -0.65 13.92
N GLN A 88 14.70 -0.37 14.72
CA GLN A 88 13.65 -1.33 15.04
C GLN A 88 12.49 -1.30 14.04
N ILE A 89 12.17 -2.47 13.46
CA ILE A 89 11.03 -2.65 12.55
C ILE A 89 9.71 -2.34 13.27
N LYS A 90 8.89 -1.51 12.63
CA LYS A 90 7.52 -1.19 13.06
C LYS A 90 6.54 -2.04 12.26
N PHE A 91 5.51 -2.55 12.91
CA PHE A 91 4.49 -3.37 12.27
C PHE A 91 3.15 -2.63 12.27
N ILE A 92 2.70 -2.21 11.09
CA ILE A 92 1.45 -1.45 10.96
C ILE A 92 0.32 -2.41 10.57
N PRO A 93 -0.77 -2.52 11.36
CA PRO A 93 -1.88 -3.39 11.00
C PRO A 93 -2.63 -2.83 9.78
N TYR A 94 -2.73 -3.63 8.72
CA TYR A 94 -3.52 -3.33 7.54
C TYR A 94 -4.83 -4.10 7.62
N THR A 95 -5.91 -3.37 7.84
CA THR A 95 -7.27 -3.93 7.86
C THR A 95 -7.90 -3.84 6.48
N LYS A 96 -8.97 -4.61 6.23
CA LYS A 96 -9.73 -4.54 4.97
C LYS A 96 -10.24 -3.11 4.71
N LEU A 97 -10.79 -2.44 5.72
CA LEU A 97 -11.23 -1.06 5.62
C LEU A 97 -10.09 -0.14 5.17
N PHE A 98 -8.91 -0.25 5.79
CA PHE A 98 -7.76 0.58 5.41
C PHE A 98 -7.28 0.32 3.98
N LEU A 99 -7.23 -0.95 3.55
CA LEU A 99 -6.88 -1.29 2.17
C LEU A 99 -7.90 -0.73 1.16
N ASP A 100 -9.18 -0.70 1.51
CA ASP A 100 -10.21 -0.07 0.69
C ASP A 100 -10.02 1.44 0.58
N GLU A 101 -9.57 2.12 1.63
CA GLU A 101 -9.23 3.55 1.58
C GLU A 101 -8.02 3.82 0.67
N LEU A 102 -6.97 2.99 0.74
CA LEU A 102 -5.83 3.09 -0.18
C LEU A 102 -6.29 2.91 -1.64
N ASP A 103 -7.20 1.97 -1.86
CA ASP A 103 -7.79 1.70 -3.14
C ASP A 103 -8.58 2.91 -3.69
N HIS A 104 -9.37 3.59 -2.85
CA HIS A 104 -10.07 4.82 -3.20
C HIS A 104 -9.12 6.00 -3.49
N ALA A 105 -7.93 6.03 -2.90
CA ALA A 105 -6.91 7.04 -3.18
C ALA A 105 -6.16 6.79 -4.50
N ILE A 106 -5.84 5.52 -4.81
CA ILE A 106 -5.08 5.14 -6.01
C ILE A 106 -5.94 5.24 -7.28
N ALA A 107 -7.23 4.90 -7.21
CA ALA A 107 -8.07 4.80 -8.40
C ALA A 107 -8.22 6.11 -9.21
N PRO A 108 -8.49 7.29 -8.60
CA PRO A 108 -8.61 8.54 -9.33
C PRO A 108 -7.28 8.96 -9.97
N TRP A 109 -6.16 8.71 -9.28
CA TRP A 109 -4.84 8.94 -9.83
C TRP A 109 -4.60 8.08 -11.08
N MET A 110 -4.91 6.79 -11.02
CA MET A 110 -4.82 5.88 -12.18
C MET A 110 -5.74 6.31 -13.32
N ALA A 111 -6.99 6.70 -13.04
CA ALA A 111 -7.91 7.21 -14.07
C ALA A 111 -7.34 8.45 -14.77
N SER A 112 -6.82 9.40 -13.99
CA SER A 112 -6.20 10.62 -14.49
C SER A 112 -4.96 10.33 -15.35
N LEU A 113 -4.11 9.39 -14.91
CA LEU A 113 -2.92 8.95 -15.63
C LEU A 113 -3.27 8.43 -17.03
N TYR A 114 -4.20 7.48 -17.14
CA TYR A 114 -4.61 6.92 -18.43
C TYR A 114 -5.37 7.90 -19.32
N ARG A 115 -6.12 8.84 -18.72
CA ARG A 115 -6.79 9.90 -19.49
C ARG A 115 -5.77 10.88 -20.11
N LYS A 116 -4.74 11.27 -19.35
CA LYS A 116 -3.71 12.22 -19.81
C LYS A 116 -2.71 11.58 -20.76
N CYS A 117 -2.45 10.28 -20.60
CA CYS A 117 -1.50 9.53 -21.39
C CYS A 117 -2.18 8.28 -21.98
N PRO A 118 -3.08 8.43 -22.96
CA PRO A 118 -3.86 7.32 -23.53
C PRO A 118 -2.99 6.21 -24.13
N GLN A 119 -1.78 6.54 -24.61
CA GLN A 119 -0.81 5.58 -25.13
C GLN A 119 -0.37 4.53 -24.09
N LEU A 120 -0.54 4.80 -22.80
CA LEU A 120 -0.23 3.85 -21.73
C LEU A 120 -1.11 2.59 -21.81
N SER A 121 -2.31 2.70 -22.38
CA SER A 121 -3.22 1.57 -22.53
C SER A 121 -2.76 0.52 -23.55
N SER A 122 -1.80 0.87 -24.42
CA SER A 122 -1.33 0.01 -25.50
C SER A 122 -0.08 -0.80 -25.16
N GLY A 123 0.48 -0.64 -23.96
CA GLY A 123 1.76 -1.24 -23.59
C GLY A 123 1.83 -1.83 -22.20
N THR A 124 2.98 -2.43 -21.88
CA THR A 124 3.29 -2.99 -20.56
C THR A 124 3.87 -1.92 -19.64
N HIS A 125 3.62 -2.08 -18.35
CA HIS A 125 4.02 -1.19 -17.29
C HIS A 125 4.96 -1.93 -16.35
N TYR A 126 6.07 -1.28 -16.03
CA TYR A 126 6.89 -1.65 -14.90
C TYR A 126 6.50 -0.83 -13.69
N TRP A 127 6.11 -1.52 -12.62
CA TRP A 127 5.88 -0.94 -11.31
C TRP A 127 6.97 -1.46 -10.40
N SER A 128 7.86 -0.59 -9.93
CA SER A 128 9.02 -1.04 -9.15
C SER A 128 8.59 -1.75 -7.88
N VAL A 129 9.10 -2.96 -7.71
CA VAL A 129 9.04 -3.72 -6.46
C VAL A 129 10.47 -3.80 -5.94
N SER A 130 10.71 -3.25 -4.76
CA SER A 130 12.05 -3.28 -4.16
C SER A 130 12.46 -4.72 -3.87
N TRP A 131 13.73 -5.05 -4.10
CA TRP A 131 14.31 -6.28 -3.59
C TRP A 131 14.24 -6.28 -2.06
N LEU A 132 13.78 -7.39 -1.49
CA LEU A 132 13.68 -7.58 -0.04
C LEU A 132 14.89 -8.38 0.45
N PRO A 133 15.68 -7.88 1.41
CA PRO A 133 16.71 -8.67 2.10
C PRO A 133 16.14 -9.94 2.72
N GLU A 134 16.96 -10.99 2.83
CA GLU A 134 16.55 -12.28 3.41
C GLU A 134 16.00 -12.12 4.82
N SER A 135 16.59 -11.28 5.67
CA SER A 135 16.08 -10.97 7.00
C SER A 135 14.66 -10.38 6.99
N GLN A 136 14.31 -9.58 5.96
CA GLN A 136 12.95 -9.08 5.77
C GLN A 136 12.02 -10.14 5.18
N ARG A 137 12.53 -11.03 4.31
CA ARG A 137 11.76 -12.18 3.79
C ARG A 137 11.39 -13.17 4.90
N GLU A 138 12.32 -13.48 5.79
CA GLU A 138 12.05 -14.36 6.95
C GLU A 138 11.01 -13.75 7.89
N VAL A 139 11.07 -12.44 8.13
CA VAL A 139 10.01 -11.72 8.84
C VAL A 139 8.68 -11.90 8.10
N LEU A 140 8.65 -11.72 6.77
CA LEU A 140 7.43 -11.90 5.95
C LEU A 140 6.91 -13.34 5.83
N LYS A 141 7.68 -14.37 6.22
CA LYS A 141 7.20 -15.76 6.28
C LYS A 141 6.29 -16.04 7.49
N ASP A 142 6.24 -15.13 8.46
CA ASP A 142 5.34 -15.24 9.61
C ASP A 142 3.87 -15.13 9.15
N LYS A 143 2.98 -15.97 9.70
CA LYS A 143 1.62 -16.27 9.17
C LYS A 143 0.68 -15.07 8.97
N ASN A 144 1.06 -13.88 9.45
CA ASN A 144 0.30 -12.64 9.39
C ASN A 144 0.90 -11.57 8.44
N LEU A 145 1.86 -11.94 7.59
CA LEU A 145 2.58 -11.02 6.69
C LEU A 145 2.38 -11.48 5.24
N ASN A 146 1.27 -11.07 4.63
CA ASN A 146 0.98 -11.46 3.25
C ASN A 146 1.71 -10.54 2.24
N ASP A 147 2.26 -11.22 1.22
CA ASP A 147 2.84 -10.77 -0.05
C ASP A 147 2.28 -9.42 -0.56
N ASP A 148 3.17 -8.51 -0.98
CA ASP A 148 2.86 -7.14 -1.45
C ASP A 148 1.88 -7.11 -2.63
N SER A 149 1.68 -8.25 -3.29
CA SER A 149 0.59 -8.45 -4.26
C SER A 149 -0.83 -8.34 -3.65
N ALA A 150 -0.96 -8.22 -2.32
CA ALA A 150 -2.18 -7.96 -1.57
C ALA A 150 -2.56 -6.46 -1.47
N LEU A 151 -1.71 -5.52 -1.91
CA LEU A 151 -2.10 -4.11 -2.08
C LEU A 151 -3.15 -3.94 -3.18
N LEU A 152 -3.20 -4.88 -4.11
CA LEU A 152 -4.17 -4.92 -5.18
C LEU A 152 -5.21 -5.98 -4.82
N GLY A 153 -6.43 -5.56 -4.46
CA GLY A 153 -7.57 -6.47 -4.33
C GLY A 153 -7.67 -7.43 -5.53
N VAL A 154 -8.28 -8.61 -5.36
CA VAL A 154 -8.24 -9.73 -6.32
C VAL A 154 -8.48 -9.33 -7.80
N GLY A 155 -9.39 -8.39 -8.07
CA GLY A 155 -9.64 -7.87 -9.44
C GLY A 155 -8.52 -6.99 -10.02
N LYS A 156 -7.73 -6.33 -9.18
CA LYS A 156 -6.59 -5.47 -9.54
C LYS A 156 -5.32 -6.27 -9.84
N ARG A 157 -5.20 -7.43 -9.18
CA ARG A 157 -4.17 -8.45 -9.41
C ARG A 157 -4.28 -9.08 -10.82
N ILE A 158 -5.46 -9.01 -11.44
CA ILE A 158 -5.69 -9.45 -12.81
C ILE A 158 -5.17 -8.40 -13.79
N LEU A 159 -5.48 -7.12 -13.60
CA LEU A 159 -5.00 -6.05 -14.47
C LEU A 159 -3.47 -5.92 -14.43
N SER A 160 -2.85 -6.07 -13.26
CA SER A 160 -1.39 -6.04 -13.13
C SER A 160 -0.74 -7.23 -13.85
N LYS A 161 -1.28 -8.44 -13.76
CA LYS A 161 -0.72 -9.63 -14.42
C LYS A 161 -0.63 -9.52 -15.95
N PHE A 162 -1.54 -8.78 -16.58
CA PHE A 162 -1.54 -8.61 -18.05
C PHE A 162 -0.70 -7.43 -18.54
N THR A 163 -0.37 -6.48 -17.67
CA THR A 163 0.44 -5.31 -18.03
C THR A 163 1.85 -5.35 -17.45
N GLN A 164 2.20 -6.25 -16.52
CA GLN A 164 3.50 -6.19 -15.85
C GLN A 164 4.67 -6.53 -16.78
N ALA A 165 5.60 -5.59 -16.95
CA ALA A 165 6.79 -5.79 -17.77
C ALA A 165 7.83 -6.73 -17.13
N VAL A 166 7.84 -6.84 -15.79
CA VAL A 166 8.81 -7.62 -15.02
C VAL A 166 8.06 -8.58 -14.08
N PRO A 167 8.31 -9.90 -14.17
CA PRO A 167 7.69 -10.88 -13.28
C PRO A 167 7.96 -10.63 -11.79
N SER A 168 6.95 -10.84 -10.94
CA SER A 168 7.07 -10.57 -9.49
C SER A 168 8.08 -11.48 -8.77
N ASN A 169 8.41 -12.64 -9.34
CA ASN A 169 9.41 -13.54 -8.76
C ASN A 169 10.84 -12.98 -8.81
N VAL A 170 11.11 -11.96 -9.64
CA VAL A 170 12.42 -11.27 -9.70
C VAL A 170 12.80 -10.66 -8.35
N ALA A 171 11.83 -10.20 -7.56
CA ALA A 171 12.05 -9.65 -6.22
C ALA A 171 12.63 -10.67 -5.21
N PHE A 172 12.56 -11.97 -5.53
CA PHE A 172 13.06 -13.07 -4.69
C PHE A 172 14.47 -13.55 -5.07
N ALA A 173 15.16 -12.89 -6.02
CA ALA A 173 16.53 -13.25 -6.38
C ALA A 173 17.46 -13.25 -5.16
N ALA A 174 18.53 -14.04 -5.21
CA ALA A 174 19.40 -14.29 -4.05
C ALA A 174 19.98 -12.99 -3.46
N ASN A 175 20.39 -12.05 -4.32
CA ASN A 175 20.88 -10.74 -3.91
C ASN A 175 20.22 -9.61 -4.73
N ALA A 176 20.45 -8.37 -4.29
CA ALA A 176 19.84 -7.18 -4.89
C ALA A 176 20.33 -6.93 -6.31
N ASP A 177 21.61 -7.22 -6.59
CA ASP A 177 22.21 -7.04 -7.91
C ASP A 177 21.60 -8.00 -8.94
N ASP A 178 21.34 -9.25 -8.57
CA ASP A 178 20.66 -10.24 -9.44
C ASP A 178 19.23 -9.82 -9.76
N ALA A 179 18.49 -9.32 -8.77
CA ALA A 179 17.13 -8.82 -8.99
C ALA A 179 17.14 -7.60 -9.91
N LEU A 180 18.11 -6.69 -9.72
CA LEU A 180 18.27 -5.50 -10.55
C LEU A 180 18.64 -5.87 -11.99
N PHE A 181 19.60 -6.78 -12.16
CA PHE A 181 20.01 -7.27 -13.48
C PHE A 181 18.86 -7.95 -14.22
N ALA A 182 18.15 -8.88 -13.56
CA ALA A 182 16.99 -9.54 -14.16
C ALA A 182 15.89 -8.52 -14.55
N THR A 183 15.63 -7.54 -13.68
CA THR A 183 14.71 -6.43 -13.97
C THR A 183 15.11 -5.72 -15.26
N ILE A 184 16.37 -5.33 -15.40
CA ILE A 184 16.90 -4.66 -16.60
C ILE A 184 16.72 -5.54 -17.84
N CYS A 185 17.08 -6.82 -17.77
CA CYS A 185 16.90 -7.75 -18.90
C CYS A 185 15.45 -7.81 -19.39
N TYR A 186 14.48 -7.91 -18.47
CA TYR A 186 13.06 -7.90 -18.82
C TYR A 186 12.62 -6.57 -19.43
N LEU A 187 13.08 -5.43 -18.90
CA LEU A 187 12.73 -4.11 -19.42
C LEU A 187 13.28 -3.90 -20.83
N VAL A 188 14.56 -4.21 -21.07
CA VAL A 188 15.21 -4.06 -22.39
C VAL A 188 14.59 -4.99 -23.43
N ALA A 189 14.26 -6.22 -23.04
CA ALA A 189 13.62 -7.18 -23.94
C ALA A 189 12.17 -6.77 -24.32
N ASN A 190 11.52 -5.92 -23.52
CA ASN A 190 10.13 -5.57 -23.71
C ASN A 190 9.94 -4.41 -24.69
N ARG A 191 9.80 -4.74 -25.98
CA ARG A 191 9.51 -3.75 -27.04
C ARG A 191 8.18 -3.01 -26.89
N ASN A 192 7.27 -3.51 -26.04
CA ASN A 192 5.97 -2.91 -25.77
C ASN A 192 5.93 -2.14 -24.44
N LEU A 193 7.09 -1.84 -23.84
CA LEU A 193 7.17 -1.11 -22.58
C LEU A 193 6.67 0.34 -22.78
N ALA A 194 5.57 0.69 -22.13
CA ALA A 194 4.95 2.01 -22.20
C ALA A 194 5.19 2.86 -20.94
N MET A 195 5.55 2.25 -19.81
CA MET A 195 5.74 2.98 -18.56
C MET A 195 6.75 2.31 -17.64
N ILE A 196 7.57 3.13 -16.99
CA ILE A 196 8.41 2.77 -15.85
C ILE A 196 7.98 3.66 -14.68
N SER A 197 7.40 3.07 -13.64
CA SER A 197 7.02 3.74 -12.40
C SER A 197 7.95 3.28 -11.28
N VAL A 198 8.75 4.21 -10.75
CA VAL A 198 9.67 3.96 -9.64
C VAL A 198 9.31 4.79 -8.40
N TRP A 199 9.55 4.24 -7.21
CA TRP A 199 9.35 4.96 -5.95
C TRP A 199 10.43 6.02 -5.65
N SER A 200 11.61 5.90 -6.26
CA SER A 200 12.74 6.78 -6.03
C SER A 200 13.48 7.08 -7.34
N PRO A 201 13.78 8.37 -7.64
CA PRO A 201 14.63 8.74 -8.76
C PRO A 201 16.00 8.07 -8.73
N THR A 202 16.59 7.89 -7.54
CA THR A 202 17.90 7.21 -7.38
C THR A 202 17.86 5.78 -7.91
N PHE A 203 16.77 5.06 -7.66
CA PHE A 203 16.61 3.69 -8.16
C PHE A 203 16.50 3.66 -9.69
N ALA A 204 15.77 4.61 -10.30
CA ALA A 204 15.71 4.72 -11.76
C ALA A 204 17.08 5.03 -12.37
N LEU A 205 17.87 5.92 -11.77
CA LEU A 205 19.22 6.21 -12.24
C LEU A 205 20.12 4.98 -12.17
N GLN A 206 20.07 4.21 -11.08
CA GLN A 206 20.81 2.95 -10.96
C GLN A 206 20.42 1.91 -12.03
N LEU A 207 19.14 1.85 -12.41
CA LEU A 207 18.69 1.00 -13.53
C LEU A 207 19.31 1.46 -14.84
N LEU A 208 19.33 2.77 -15.10
CA LEU A 208 19.83 3.35 -16.35
C LEU A 208 21.36 3.32 -16.47
N GLU A 209 22.10 3.51 -15.39
CA GLU A 209 23.57 3.44 -15.36
C GLU A 209 24.11 2.03 -15.63
N ARG A 210 23.27 1.00 -15.47
CA ARG A 210 23.62 -0.41 -15.70
C ARG A 210 23.20 -0.93 -17.08
N LEU A 211 22.61 -0.07 -17.92
CA LEU A 211 22.36 -0.33 -19.34
C LEU A 211 23.61 -0.07 -20.18
#